data_AF-A0A762P9D0-F1
#
_entry.id   AF-A0A762P9D0-F1
#
_cell.length_a   1.000
_cell.length_b   1.000
_cell.length_c   1.000
_cell.angle_alpha   90.00
_cell.angle_beta   90.00
_cell.angle_gamma   90.00
#
_symmetry.space_group_name_H-M   'P 1'
#
loop_
_entity.id
_entity.type
_entity.pdbx_description
1 polymer ?
#
loop_
_entity_poly.entity_id
_entity_poly.type
_entity_poly.pdbx_seq_one_letter_code
_entity_poly.pdbx_strand_id
1 'polypeptide(L)' 'MAERYPRYGFPKLFQVLRRQGYPWNHKRIHRIYCLLKLNFRRKGKQRLPVRNPSPLATPEALNQSWSVDFMHD' A
#
# COMPACT_ATOMS: atom_id res chain seq x y z
N MET A 1 14.77 -7.49 -12.23
CA MET A 1 13.35 -7.84 -11.94
C MET A 1 12.90 -7.32 -10.57
N ALA A 2 13.56 -7.73 -9.48
CA ALA A 2 13.21 -7.27 -8.13
C ALA A 2 13.37 -5.74 -7.95
N GLU A 3 14.43 -5.14 -8.51
CA GLU A 3 14.65 -3.68 -8.49
C GLU A 3 13.63 -2.88 -9.30
N ARG A 4 13.16 -3.43 -10.43
CA ARG A 4 12.10 -2.79 -11.24
C ARG A 4 10.73 -2.86 -10.57
N TYR A 5 10.49 -3.87 -9.73
CA TYR A 5 9.20 -4.09 -9.06
C TYR A 5 9.37 -4.38 -7.56
N PRO A 6 9.85 -3.42 -6.75
CA PRO A 6 10.18 -3.66 -5.34
C PRO A 6 8.96 -4.06 -4.49
N ARG A 7 7.74 -3.77 -4.95
CA ARG A 7 6.49 -4.10 -4.25
C ARG A 7 6.00 -5.53 -4.45
N TYR A 8 6.53 -6.26 -5.44
CA TYR A 8 5.95 -7.53 -5.89
C TYR A 8 6.01 -8.64 -4.84
N GLY A 9 6.97 -8.60 -3.90
CA GLY A 9 7.11 -9.63 -2.88
C GLY A 9 7.40 -11.02 -3.49
N PHE A 10 7.65 -12.00 -2.63
CA PHE A 10 8.06 -13.33 -3.07
C PHE A 10 7.05 -14.04 -4.00
N PRO A 11 5.73 -14.10 -3.69
CA PRO A 11 4.79 -14.89 -4.51
C PRO A 11 4.69 -14.40 -5.96
N LYS A 12 4.66 -13.08 -6.15
CA LYS A 12 4.53 -12.48 -7.49
C LYS A 12 5.83 -12.60 -8.28
N LEU A 13 6.99 -12.45 -7.61
CA LEU A 13 8.29 -12.70 -8.23
C LEU A 13 8.42 -14.19 -8.68
N PHE A 14 8.00 -15.12 -7.82
CA PHE A 14 8.00 -16.56 -8.15
C PHE A 14 7.12 -16.87 -9.36
N GLN A 15 5.91 -16.32 -9.43
CA GLN A 15 5.02 -16.49 -10.59
C GLN A 15 5.64 -15.93 -11.88
N VAL A 16 6.29 -14.77 -11.82
CA VAL A 16 6.98 -14.18 -12.98
C VAL A 16 8.11 -15.08 -13.48
N LEU A 17 8.92 -15.63 -12.57
CA LEU A 17 9.98 -16.60 -12.92
C LEU A 17 9.40 -17.89 -13.52
N ARG A 18 8.27 -18.38 -13.02
CA ARG A 18 7.58 -19.54 -13.59
C ARG A 18 7.06 -19.28 -15.00
N ARG A 19 6.48 -18.10 -15.25
CA ARG A 19 6.02 -17.68 -16.58
C ARG A 19 7.14 -17.49 -17.59
N GLN A 20 8.35 -17.17 -17.12
CA GLN A 20 9.56 -17.13 -17.95
C GLN A 20 10.14 -18.52 -18.25
N GLY A 21 9.52 -19.60 -17.75
CA GLY A 21 9.93 -20.97 -18.03
C GLY A 21 10.98 -21.53 -17.08
N TYR A 22 11.34 -20.83 -16.00
CA TYR A 22 12.32 -21.37 -15.04
C TYR A 22 11.66 -22.44 -14.13
N PRO A 23 12.10 -23.71 -14.18
CA PRO A 23 11.49 -24.80 -13.43
C PRO A 23 12.04 -24.93 -12.00
N TRP A 24 12.66 -23.88 -11.45
CA TRP A 24 13.32 -23.96 -10.14
C TRP A 24 12.33 -24.20 -8.99
N ASN A 25 12.75 -25.02 -8.04
CA ASN A 25 12.00 -25.30 -6.81
C ASN A 25 11.75 -24.00 -6.02
N HIS A 26 10.51 -23.81 -5.54
CA HIS A 26 10.12 -22.65 -4.74
C HIS A 26 11.05 -22.43 -3.52
N LYS A 27 11.51 -23.52 -2.87
CA LYS A 27 12.40 -23.44 -1.70
C LYS A 27 13.75 -22.80 -2.04
N ARG A 28 14.30 -23.14 -3.22
CA ARG A 28 15.58 -22.59 -3.69
C ARG A 28 15.46 -21.09 -3.96
N ILE A 29 14.42 -20.68 -4.68
CA ILE A 29 14.17 -19.26 -4.97
C ILE A 29 13.94 -18.49 -3.66
N HIS A 30 13.18 -19.05 -2.71
CA HIS A 30 12.94 -18.40 -1.43
C HIS A 30 14.23 -18.18 -0.63
N ARG A 31 15.15 -19.17 -0.61
CA ARG A 31 16.46 -19.01 0.02
C ARG A 31 17.26 -17.88 -0.61
N ILE A 32 17.35 -17.83 -1.94
CA ILE A 32 18.05 -16.76 -2.67
C ILE A 32 17.39 -15.40 -2.39
N TYR A 33 16.05 -15.35 -2.39
CA TYR A 33 15.29 -14.15 -2.08
C TYR A 33 15.63 -13.56 -0.70
N CYS A 34 15.75 -14.42 0.32
CA CYS A 34 16.18 -14.02 1.66
C CYS A 34 17.67 -13.65 1.74
N LEU A 35 18.55 -14.39 1.04
CA LEU A 35 19.99 -14.08 0.98
C LEU A 35 20.25 -12.71 0.36
N LEU A 36 19.47 -12.35 -0.66
CA LEU A 36 19.49 -11.04 -1.31
C LEU A 36 18.77 -9.95 -0.49
N LYS A 37 18.31 -10.26 0.73
CA LYS A 37 17.57 -9.35 1.63
C LYS A 37 16.35 -8.69 0.98
N LEU A 38 15.71 -9.36 0.01
CA LEU A 38 14.51 -8.87 -0.68
C LEU A 38 13.23 -9.04 0.15
N ASN A 39 13.33 -9.73 1.29
CA ASN A 39 12.28 -9.93 2.29
C ASN A 39 12.02 -8.67 3.13
N PHE A 40 11.83 -7.53 2.46
CA PHE A 40 11.49 -6.28 3.12
C PHE A 40 10.15 -6.38 3.84
N ARG A 41 10.13 -5.95 5.09
CA ARG A 41 8.88 -5.80 5.85
C ARG A 41 8.05 -4.71 5.18
N ARG A 42 6.87 -5.07 4.67
CA ARG A 42 5.91 -4.06 4.19
C ARG A 42 5.54 -3.17 5.38
N LYS A 43 5.72 -1.85 5.23
CA LYS A 43 5.17 -0.89 6.20
C LYS A 43 3.65 -1.09 6.21
N GLY A 44 3.10 -1.46 7.36
CA GLY A 44 1.66 -1.50 7.56
C GLY A 44 1.08 -0.10 7.36
N LYS A 45 -0.21 -0.01 7.03
CA LYS A 45 -0.91 1.28 7.11
C LYS A 45 -0.78 1.79 8.54
N GLN A 46 -0.20 2.98 8.71
CA GLN A 46 -0.17 3.61 10.02
C GLN A 46 -1.62 3.89 10.41
N ARG A 47 -2.06 3.37 11.56
CA ARG A 47 -3.35 3.75 12.11
C ARG A 47 -3.25 5.24 12.46
N LEU A 48 -4.06 6.07 11.82
CA LEU A 48 -4.24 7.44 12.26
C LEU A 48 -4.86 7.39 13.67
N PRO A 49 -4.44 8.27 14.59
CA PRO A 49 -5.08 8.37 15.89
C PRO A 49 -6.57 8.68 15.70
N VAL A 50 -7.40 8.22 16.65
CA VAL A 50 -8.81 8.59 16.69
C VAL A 50 -8.88 10.11 16.80
N ARG A 51 -9.32 10.77 15.72
CA ARG A 51 -9.62 12.20 15.76
C ARG A 51 -10.84 12.34 16.66
N ASN A 52 -10.77 13.18 17.69
CA ASN A 52 -11.95 13.60 18.43
C ASN A 52 -12.58 14.76 17.63
N PRO A 53 -13.59 14.52 16.77
CA PRO A 53 -14.16 15.60 15.97
C PRO A 53 -14.73 16.65 16.91
N SER A 54 -14.37 17.91 16.71
CA SER A 54 -15.07 19.01 17.37
C SER A 54 -16.54 18.97 16.96
N PRO A 55 -17.48 19.31 17.88
CA PRO A 55 -18.88 19.50 17.51
C PRO A 55 -18.99 20.43 16.30
N LEU A 56 -19.91 20.12 15.39
CA LEU A 56 -20.21 21.01 14.26
C LEU A 56 -20.70 22.34 14.82
N ALA A 57 -20.10 23.45 14.37
CA ALA A 57 -20.55 24.78 14.73
C ALA A 57 -21.86 25.07 14.02
N THR A 58 -22.94 25.24 14.79
CA THR A 58 -24.24 25.68 14.27
C THR A 58 -24.26 27.20 14.23
N PRO A 59 -24.49 27.84 13.07
CA PRO A 59 -24.65 29.29 13.01
C PRO A 59 -25.92 29.71 13.77
N GLU A 60 -25.86 30.87 14.44
CA GLU A 60 -26.96 31.43 15.23
C GLU A 60 -27.99 32.16 14.36
N ALA A 61 -27.59 32.61 13.16
CA ALA A 61 -28.46 33.31 12.22
C ALA A 61 -28.25 32.85 10.78
N LEU A 62 -29.25 33.11 9.95
CA LEU A 62 -29.19 32.87 8.51
C LEU A 62 -28.01 33.64 7.87
N ASN A 63 -27.38 33.04 6.86
CA ASN A 63 -26.26 33.61 6.08
C ASN A 63 -24.94 33.83 6.84
N GLN A 64 -24.76 33.28 8.05
CA GLN A 64 -23.49 33.37 8.79
C GLN A 64 -22.39 32.44 8.26
N SER A 65 -22.74 31.34 7.58
CA SER A 65 -21.76 30.42 7.00
C SER A 65 -22.22 29.90 5.63
N TRP A 66 -21.24 29.71 4.74
CA TRP A 66 -21.43 29.16 3.40
C TRP A 66 -20.36 28.10 3.17
N SER A 67 -20.79 26.92 2.72
CA SER A 67 -19.90 25.83 2.34
C SER A 67 -20.03 25.60 0.84
N VAL A 68 -18.91 25.54 0.14
CA VAL A 68 -18.85 25.23 -1.30
C VAL A 68 -17.86 24.08 -1.48
N ASP A 69 -18.27 23.06 -2.23
CA ASP A 69 -17.41 21.94 -2.62
C ASP A 69 -17.51 21.73 -4.13
N PHE A 70 -16.41 21.28 -4.75
CA PHE A 70 -16.31 21.07 -6.19
C PHE A 70 -16.09 19.59 -6.48
N MET A 71 -16.94 19.00 -7.32
CA MET A 71 -16.70 17.68 -7.91
C MET A 71 -16.16 17.84 -9.32
N HIS A 72 -15.12 17.07 -9.66
CA HIS A 72 -14.54 16.99 -11.00
C HIS A 72 -14.67 15.54 -11.48
N ASP A 73 -15.00 15.35 -12.77
CA ASP A 73 -15.10 14.04 -13.45
C ASP A 73 -13.74 13.59 -14.03
#